data_AF-A0A0K9YYP5-F1
#
_entry.id   AF-A0A0K9YYP5-F1
#
_cell.length_a   1.000
_cell.length_b   1.000
_cell.length_c   1.000
_cell.angle_alpha   90.00
_cell.angle_beta   90.00
_cell.angle_gamma   90.00
#
_symmetry.space_group_name_H-M   'P 1'
#
loop_
_entity.id
_entity.type
_entity.pdbx_description
1 polymer ?
#
loop_
_entity_poly.entity_id
_entity_poly.type
_entity_poly.pdbx_seq_one_letter_code
_entity_poly.pdbx_strand_id
1 'polypeptide(L)'
;MGHQTKNYVTDNGNRTVIGGVLEIAGGGQIVKDGVPIELGGNASDITDSSITTSKLADGAITLAKFGADATKSLNGKLTAKKAAAQADSTATGVEGLVADFNELLAKLRAAGIMS
;
A
#
# COMPACT_ATOMS: atom_id res chain seq x y z
N MET A 1 -23.36 35.98 -30.61
CA MET A 1 -22.63 35.66 -31.85
C MET A 1 -21.99 34.30 -31.65
N GLY A 2 -22.52 33.24 -32.27
CA GLY A 2 -21.94 31.90 -32.15
C GLY A 2 -20.55 31.88 -32.80
N HIS A 3 -19.54 31.34 -32.11
CA HIS A 3 -18.20 31.21 -32.67
C HIS A 3 -18.25 30.22 -33.84
N GLN A 4 -18.04 30.72 -35.06
CA GLN A 4 -18.05 29.92 -36.31
C GLN A 4 -16.75 29.14 -36.53
N THR A 5 -15.81 29.20 -35.58
CA THR A 5 -14.55 28.47 -35.60
C THR A 5 -14.55 27.44 -34.46
N LYS A 6 -14.10 26.21 -34.72
CA LYS A 6 -14.02 25.15 -33.70
C LYS A 6 -13.16 25.55 -32.50
N ASN A 7 -12.19 26.44 -32.71
CA ASN A 7 -11.30 26.96 -31.67
C ASN A 7 -11.51 28.47 -31.55
N TYR A 8 -11.69 28.98 -30.33
CA TYR A 8 -11.97 30.39 -30.07
C TYR A 8 -11.52 30.79 -28.67
N VAL A 9 -11.31 32.10 -28.48
CA VAL A 9 -11.03 32.72 -27.18
C VAL A 9 -12.34 33.34 -26.65
N THR A 10 -12.60 33.14 -25.36
CA THR A 10 -13.76 33.71 -24.65
C THR A 10 -13.29 34.36 -23.35
N ASP A 11 -14.23 34.92 -22.58
CA ASP A 11 -13.98 35.47 -21.24
C ASP A 11 -12.93 36.59 -21.26
N ASN A 12 -13.08 37.52 -22.23
CA ASN A 12 -12.17 38.64 -22.46
C ASN A 12 -10.68 38.26 -22.59
N GLY A 13 -10.39 37.05 -23.09
CA GLY A 13 -9.00 36.58 -23.25
C GLY A 13 -8.57 35.51 -22.25
N ASN A 14 -9.33 35.29 -21.18
CA ASN A 14 -8.92 34.41 -20.09
C ASN A 14 -9.07 32.91 -20.38
N ARG A 15 -9.85 32.55 -21.41
CA ARG A 15 -10.10 31.15 -21.77
C ARG A 15 -9.91 30.93 -23.26
N THR A 16 -9.11 29.92 -23.59
CA THR A 16 -9.05 29.35 -24.94
C THR A 16 -9.81 28.03 -24.95
N VAL A 17 -10.78 27.90 -25.87
CA VAL A 17 -11.55 26.67 -26.08
C VAL A 17 -11.07 25.99 -27.35
N ILE A 18 -10.69 24.71 -27.25
CA ILE A 18 -10.34 23.85 -28.38
C ILE A 18 -11.49 22.87 -28.57
N GLY A 19 -12.26 23.03 -29.65
CA GLY A 19 -13.39 22.14 -29.99
C GLY A 19 -12.96 20.83 -30.66
N GLY A 20 -11.65 20.61 -30.80
CA GLY A 20 -11.05 19.37 -31.32
C GLY A 20 -10.05 18.76 -30.32
N VAL A 21 -9.09 18.00 -30.83
CA VAL A 21 -8.01 17.43 -30.01
C VAL A 21 -6.87 18.44 -29.93
N LEU A 22 -6.39 18.70 -28.70
CA LEU A 22 -5.09 19.31 -28.48
C LEU A 22 -4.08 18.17 -28.27
N GLU A 23 -3.26 17.91 -29.28
CA GLU A 23 -2.16 16.95 -29.19
C GLU A 23 -0.86 17.68 -28.84
N ILE A 24 -0.15 17.20 -27.82
CA ILE A 24 1.18 17.69 -27.44
C ILE A 24 2.17 16.57 -27.79
N ALA A 25 2.80 16.70 -28.95
CA ALA A 25 3.69 15.67 -29.50
C ALA A 25 5.17 15.95 -29.20
N GLY A 26 5.98 14.89 -29.18
CA GLY A 26 7.43 14.98 -28.97
C GLY A 26 7.79 15.62 -27.62
N GLY A 27 8.72 16.59 -27.62
CA GLY A 27 9.15 17.33 -26.43
C GLY A 27 8.25 18.51 -26.03
N GLY A 28 7.00 18.57 -26.50
CA GLY A 28 6.06 19.63 -26.13
C GLY A 28 5.69 19.60 -24.64
N GLN A 29 5.51 20.77 -24.03
CA GLN A 29 5.16 20.92 -22.60
C GLN A 29 4.05 21.95 -22.41
N ILE A 30 3.20 21.73 -21.40
CA ILE A 30 2.37 22.80 -20.84
C ILE A 30 3.19 23.45 -19.73
N VAL A 31 3.33 24.77 -19.74
CA VAL A 31 4.11 25.50 -18.73
C VAL A 31 3.23 26.54 -18.06
N LYS A 32 3.25 26.58 -16.72
CA LYS A 32 2.60 27.62 -15.92
C LYS A 32 3.67 28.31 -15.09
N ASP A 33 3.80 29.62 -15.25
CA ASP A 33 4.77 30.45 -14.51
C ASP A 33 6.23 29.96 -14.65
N GLY A 34 6.59 29.47 -15.84
CA GLY A 34 7.92 28.92 -16.13
C GLY A 34 8.15 27.47 -15.67
N VAL A 35 7.16 26.84 -15.02
CA VAL A 35 7.23 25.46 -14.53
C VAL A 35 6.38 24.54 -15.42
N PRO A 36 6.94 23.44 -15.97
CA PRO A 36 6.16 22.44 -16.68
C PRO A 36 5.07 21.83 -15.80
N ILE A 37 3.86 21.69 -16.33
CA ILE A 37 2.75 20.96 -15.72
C ILE A 37 2.83 19.51 -16.18
N GLU A 38 3.04 18.60 -15.24
CA GLU A 38 2.91 17.16 -15.51
C GLU A 38 1.43 16.76 -15.47
N LEU A 39 0.92 16.16 -16.55
CA LEU A 39 -0.51 15.82 -16.70
C LEU A 39 -0.86 14.44 -16.11
N GLY A 40 -0.10 13.97 -15.12
CA GLY A 40 -0.33 12.73 -14.39
C GLY A 40 0.45 12.76 -13.08
N GLY A 41 -0.09 12.14 -12.02
CA GLY A 41 0.62 12.03 -10.76
C GLY A 41 1.64 10.89 -10.82
N ASN A 42 2.92 11.22 -10.79
CA ASN A 42 3.99 10.27 -10.56
C ASN A 42 4.02 9.85 -9.08
N ALA A 43 4.62 8.70 -8.77
CA ALA A 43 4.77 8.26 -7.38
C ALA A 43 5.53 9.29 -6.52
N SER A 44 6.45 10.04 -7.14
CA SER A 44 7.18 11.17 -6.51
C SER A 44 6.29 12.35 -6.14
N ASP A 45 5.14 12.51 -6.79
CA ASP A 45 4.20 13.61 -6.52
C ASP A 45 3.33 13.32 -5.28
N ILE A 46 3.34 12.06 -4.83
CA ILE A 46 2.71 11.64 -3.58
C ILE A 46 3.67 11.95 -2.44
N THR A 47 3.56 13.16 -1.91
CA THR A 47 4.32 13.59 -0.73
C THR A 47 3.79 12.95 0.55
N ASP A 48 4.63 12.87 1.58
CA ASP A 48 4.24 12.33 2.89
C ASP A 48 2.96 12.99 3.39
N SER A 49 2.04 12.18 3.92
CA SER A 49 0.73 12.61 4.44
C SER A 49 -0.23 13.27 3.42
N SER A 50 0.11 13.35 2.13
CA SER A 50 -0.78 13.91 1.10
C SER A 50 -2.02 13.06 0.81
N ILE A 51 -1.93 11.74 1.04
CA ILE A 51 -3.05 10.81 0.95
C ILE A 51 -3.62 10.59 2.35
N THR A 52 -4.82 11.13 2.58
CA THR A 52 -5.58 10.98 3.84
C THR A 52 -6.66 9.92 3.67
N THR A 53 -7.24 9.45 4.77
CA THR A 53 -8.36 8.49 4.74
C THR A 53 -9.54 9.00 3.93
N SER A 54 -9.85 10.30 3.97
CA SER A 54 -10.94 10.87 3.15
C SER A 54 -10.69 10.82 1.64
N LYS A 55 -9.43 10.69 1.20
CA LYS A 55 -9.06 10.53 -0.22
C LYS A 55 -9.10 9.07 -0.66
N LEU A 56 -9.21 8.13 0.28
CA LEU A 56 -9.28 6.70 0.03
C LEU A 56 -10.69 6.20 0.37
N ALA A 57 -11.44 5.80 -0.64
CA ALA A 57 -12.72 5.12 -0.39
C ALA A 57 -12.50 3.78 0.32
N ASP A 58 -13.54 3.28 1.00
CA ASP A 58 -13.50 1.97 1.65
C ASP A 58 -13.17 0.87 0.63
N GLY A 59 -12.18 0.04 0.95
CA GLY A 59 -11.71 -1.03 0.07
C GLY A 59 -10.87 -0.57 -1.13
N ALA A 60 -10.58 0.73 -1.28
CA ALA A 60 -9.75 1.22 -2.39
C ALA A 60 -8.32 0.63 -2.37
N ILE A 61 -7.79 0.33 -1.18
CA ILE A 61 -6.51 -0.36 -0.99
C ILE A 61 -6.79 -1.86 -0.80
N THR A 62 -6.53 -2.64 -1.84
CA THR A 62 -6.65 -4.11 -1.80
C THR A 62 -5.31 -4.75 -1.44
N LEU A 63 -5.32 -6.03 -1.08
CA LEU A 63 -4.09 -6.77 -0.74
C LEU A 63 -3.06 -6.74 -1.88
N ALA A 64 -3.52 -6.78 -3.14
CA ALA A 64 -2.65 -6.64 -4.31
C ALA A 64 -1.90 -5.29 -4.36
N LYS A 65 -2.49 -4.22 -3.81
CA LYS A 65 -1.90 -2.87 -3.75
C LYS A 65 -0.96 -2.67 -2.56
N PHE A 66 -1.02 -3.54 -1.55
CA PHE A 66 -0.09 -3.51 -0.41
C PHE A 66 1.32 -4.00 -0.77
N GLY A 67 1.49 -4.59 -1.96
CA GLY A 67 2.77 -5.03 -2.48
C GLY A 67 3.35 -6.24 -1.76
N ALA A 68 4.30 -6.92 -2.39
CA ALA A 68 4.97 -8.08 -1.80
C ALA A 68 5.74 -7.70 -0.51
N ASP A 69 6.15 -6.45 -0.36
CA ASP A 69 7.03 -6.02 0.73
C ASP A 69 6.30 -5.86 2.06
N ALA A 70 5.03 -5.44 2.05
CA ALA A 70 4.24 -5.44 3.27
C ALA A 70 3.93 -6.86 3.75
N THR A 71 3.66 -7.79 2.82
CA THR A 71 3.53 -9.22 3.14
C THR A 71 4.83 -9.79 3.70
N LYS A 72 5.99 -9.47 3.11
CA LYS A 72 7.31 -9.87 3.65
C LYS A 72 7.57 -9.30 5.04
N SER A 73 7.25 -8.03 5.28
CA SER A 73 7.45 -7.37 6.57
C SER A 73 6.60 -8.02 7.68
N LEU A 74 5.33 -8.31 7.38
CA LEU A 74 4.45 -9.00 8.31
C LEU A 74 4.91 -10.44 8.56
N ASN A 75 5.23 -11.19 7.49
CA ASN A 75 5.73 -12.55 7.61
C ASN A 75 7.05 -12.64 8.39
N GLY A 76 7.93 -11.64 8.24
CA GLY A 76 9.17 -11.55 9.02
C GLY A 76 8.94 -11.32 10.51
N LYS A 77 7.83 -10.66 10.89
CA LYS A 77 7.43 -10.50 12.30
C LYS A 77 6.69 -11.72 12.85
N LEU A 78 6.01 -12.48 11.99
CA LEU A 78 5.38 -13.75 12.35
C LEU A 78 6.42 -14.88 12.27
N THR A 79 7.37 -14.88 13.19
CA THR A 79 8.40 -15.93 13.29
C THR A 79 7.86 -17.24 13.89
N ALA A 80 6.67 -17.21 14.48
CA ALA A 80 6.03 -18.37 15.09
C ALA A 80 5.64 -19.42 14.04
N LYS A 81 5.91 -20.68 14.36
CA LYS A 81 5.50 -21.86 13.60
C LYS A 81 4.49 -22.65 14.42
N LYS A 82 3.79 -23.59 13.78
CA LYS A 82 3.00 -24.58 14.51
C LYS A 82 3.93 -25.38 15.44
N ALA A 83 3.62 -25.43 16.74
CA ALA A 83 4.36 -26.24 17.67
C ALA A 83 4.22 -27.74 17.36
N ALA A 84 5.26 -28.50 17.69
CA ALA A 84 5.18 -29.95 17.67
C ALA A 84 4.10 -30.43 18.64
N ALA A 85 3.41 -31.53 18.30
CA ALA A 85 2.38 -32.09 19.16
C ALA A 85 2.96 -32.50 20.53
N GLN A 86 2.22 -32.21 21.59
CA GLN A 86 2.49 -32.69 22.94
C GLN A 86 1.57 -33.87 23.23
N ALA A 87 2.14 -34.97 23.70
CA ALA A 87 1.35 -36.11 24.16
C ALA A 87 0.68 -35.78 25.49
N ASP A 88 -0.41 -36.48 25.81
CA ASP A 88 -1.07 -36.35 27.11
C ASP A 88 -0.10 -36.77 28.23
N SER A 89 -0.11 -36.00 29.34
CA SER A 89 0.71 -36.34 30.51
C SER A 89 0.21 -37.62 31.16
N THR A 90 1.16 -38.52 31.47
CA THR A 90 0.91 -39.76 32.22
C THR A 90 1.53 -39.73 33.61
N ALA A 91 2.00 -38.55 34.04
CA ALA A 91 2.70 -38.36 35.30
C ALA A 91 1.78 -38.65 36.50
N THR A 92 2.25 -39.48 37.42
CA THR A 92 1.58 -39.77 38.70
C THR A 92 2.18 -39.00 39.88
N GLY A 93 3.17 -38.14 39.62
CA GLY A 93 3.89 -37.36 40.62
C GLY A 93 4.51 -36.09 40.03
N VAL A 94 5.01 -35.23 40.91
CA VAL A 94 5.53 -33.90 40.55
C VAL A 94 6.71 -33.98 39.58
N GLU A 95 7.61 -34.94 39.78
CA GLU A 95 8.79 -35.14 38.93
C GLU A 95 8.41 -35.39 37.47
N GLY A 96 7.39 -36.23 37.24
CA GLY A 96 6.85 -36.48 35.89
C GLY A 96 6.15 -35.25 35.30
N LEU A 97 5.38 -34.53 36.12
CA LEU A 97 4.70 -33.30 35.66
C LEU A 97 5.71 -32.23 35.23
N VAL A 98 6.80 -32.09 35.97
CA VAL A 98 7.89 -31.15 35.64
C VAL A 98 8.57 -31.56 34.33
N ALA A 99 8.77 -32.86 34.09
CA ALA A 99 9.33 -33.35 32.84
C ALA A 99 8.42 -33.03 31.64
N ASP A 100 7.15 -33.41 31.70
CA ASP A 100 6.17 -33.19 30.63
C ASP A 100 5.96 -31.69 30.36
N PHE A 101 5.92 -30.88 31.42
CA PHE A 101 5.79 -29.44 31.28
C PHE A 101 7.02 -28.82 30.59
N ASN A 102 8.23 -29.21 30.99
CA ASN A 102 9.44 -28.70 30.36
C ASN A 102 9.55 -29.14 28.88
N GLU A 103 9.04 -30.32 28.52
CA GLU A 103 8.94 -30.74 27.12
C GLU A 103 8.02 -29.81 26.31
N LEU A 104 6.84 -29.48 26.85
CA LEU A 104 5.94 -28.51 26.22
C LEU A 104 6.62 -27.16 26.03
N LEU A 105 7.31 -26.64 27.06
CA LEU A 105 8.03 -25.37 26.96
C LEU A 105 9.12 -25.43 25.89
N ALA A 106 9.84 -26.54 25.78
CA ALA A 106 10.84 -26.73 24.72
C ALA A 106 10.19 -26.69 23.33
N LYS A 107 9.04 -27.35 23.14
CA LYS A 107 8.29 -27.34 21.87
C LYS A 107 7.79 -25.94 21.51
N LEU A 108 7.30 -25.17 22.49
CA LEU A 108 6.82 -23.80 22.28
C LEU A 108 7.96 -22.83 21.97
N ARG A 109 9.12 -22.97 22.63
CA ARG A 109 10.34 -22.21 22.30
C ARG A 109 10.86 -22.54 20.91
N ALA A 110 10.94 -23.82 20.57
CA ALA A 110 11.35 -24.27 19.24
C ALA A 110 10.40 -23.77 18.13
N ALA A 111 9.11 -23.63 18.46
CA ALA A 111 8.11 -23.05 17.58
C ALA A 111 8.16 -21.51 17.49
N GLY A 112 8.99 -20.84 18.30
CA GLY A 112 9.05 -19.38 18.37
C GLY A 112 7.77 -18.73 18.92
N ILE A 113 6.95 -19.49 19.66
CA ILE A 113 5.72 -19.00 20.31
C ILE A 113 6.04 -18.32 21.64
N MET A 114 7.10 -18.78 22.31
CA MET A 114 7.61 -18.21 23.55
C MET A 114 9.14 -18.11 23.50
N SER A 115 9.69 -17.12 24.21
CA SER A 115 11.12 -16.96 24.47
C SER A 115 11.42 -17.35 25.91
#